data_AF-A0A944ZX04-F1
#
_entry.id   AF-A0A944ZX04-F1
#
_cell.length_a   1.000
_cell.length_b   1.000
_cell.length_c   1.000
_cell.angle_alpha   90.00
_cell.angle_beta   90.00
_cell.angle_gamma   90.00
#
_symmetry.space_group_name_H-M   'P 1'
#
loop_
_entity.id
_entity.type
_entity.pdbx_description
1 polymer ?
#
loop_
_entity_poly.entity_id
_entity_poly.type
_entity_poly.pdbx_seq_one_letter_code
_entity_poly.pdbx_strand_id
1 'polypeptide(L)'
;MKNLLGLEYEYKEAVPDTDRANATPEVLDFSELKIPVELHTQLKGATELYQITEIETALQKLEQSSDDGRALAEHLQAYVAKYDMEGILEILGKVNND
;
A
#
# COMPACT_ATOMS: atom_id res chain seq x y z
N MET A 1 11.52 -10.86 -31.98
CA MET A 1 10.31 -10.94 -31.15
C MET A 1 10.63 -10.35 -29.78
N LYS A 2 9.62 -9.76 -29.13
CA LYS A 2 9.68 -8.86 -27.97
C LYS A 2 10.54 -9.40 -26.81
N ASN A 3 11.52 -8.61 -26.36
CA ASN A 3 12.16 -8.78 -25.05
C ASN A 3 11.23 -8.15 -24.01
N LEU A 4 10.56 -8.96 -23.20
CA LEU A 4 9.72 -8.51 -22.09
C LEU A 4 10.42 -8.81 -20.75
N LEU A 5 10.61 -7.74 -19.98
CA LEU A 5 10.88 -7.65 -18.54
C LEU A 5 12.24 -8.22 -18.07
N GLY A 6 13.30 -7.41 -18.22
CA GLY A 6 14.55 -7.54 -17.46
C GLY A 6 14.44 -6.86 -16.10
N LEU A 7 13.53 -7.34 -15.26
CA LEU A 7 13.46 -6.95 -13.85
C LEU A 7 14.07 -8.07 -13.02
N GLU A 8 15.26 -7.84 -12.49
CA GLU A 8 15.85 -8.65 -11.43
C GLU A 8 15.30 -8.13 -10.10
N TYR A 9 14.43 -8.90 -9.46
CA TYR A 9 13.97 -8.62 -8.10
C TYR A 9 14.96 -9.26 -7.12
N GLU A 10 15.68 -8.42 -6.38
CA GLU A 10 16.54 -8.87 -5.28
C GLU A 10 15.68 -8.95 -4.00
N TYR A 11 15.30 -10.17 -3.62
CA TYR A 11 14.61 -10.41 -2.36
C TYR A 11 15.64 -10.26 -1.23
N LYS A 12 15.64 -9.10 -0.57
CA LYS A 12 16.36 -8.97 0.70
C LYS A 12 15.58 -9.76 1.74
N GLU A 13 16.16 -10.88 2.16
CA GLU A 13 15.68 -11.61 3.32
C GLU A 13 15.53 -10.64 4.49
N ALA A 14 14.29 -10.53 4.99
CA ALA A 14 14.00 -9.77 6.19
C ALA A 14 14.87 -10.32 7.33
N VAL A 15 15.69 -9.44 7.91
CA VAL A 15 16.40 -9.73 9.16
C VAL A 15 15.40 -10.21 10.20
N PRO A 16 15.66 -11.31 10.92
CA PRO A 16 14.80 -11.75 12.00
C PRO A 16 15.00 -10.78 13.17
N ASP A 17 14.16 -9.75 13.24
CA ASP A 17 14.12 -8.89 14.41
C ASP A 17 13.50 -9.69 15.56
N THR A 18 14.38 -10.22 16.40
CA THR A 18 14.08 -11.25 17.40
C THR A 18 13.51 -10.62 18.68
N ASP A 19 12.64 -9.62 18.57
CA ASP A 19 12.06 -8.89 19.72
C ASP A 19 10.56 -8.54 19.58
N ARG A 20 9.83 -9.08 18.60
CA ARG A 20 8.36 -8.86 18.45
C ARG A 20 7.46 -9.91 19.11
N ALA A 21 7.99 -10.68 20.07
CA ALA A 21 7.20 -11.62 20.85
C ALA A 21 6.45 -10.91 22.00
N ASN A 22 5.54 -9.97 21.67
CA ASN A 22 4.41 -9.50 22.52
C ASN A 22 3.61 -8.32 21.93
N ALA A 23 3.62 -8.07 20.61
CA ALA A 23 2.66 -7.14 20.04
C ALA A 23 1.32 -7.87 19.88
N THR A 24 0.36 -7.59 20.77
CA THR A 24 -1.07 -7.66 20.45
C THR A 24 -1.27 -7.14 19.03
N PRO A 25 -2.13 -7.74 18.18
CA PRO A 25 -2.39 -7.18 16.86
C PRO A 25 -2.91 -5.76 17.06
N GLU A 26 -2.04 -4.78 16.90
CA GLU A 26 -2.42 -3.38 16.88
C GLU A 26 -3.37 -3.28 15.70
N VAL A 27 -4.66 -3.12 16.03
CA VAL A 27 -5.67 -2.78 15.05
C VAL A 27 -5.22 -1.43 14.52
N LEU A 28 -4.61 -1.43 13.32
CA LEU A 28 -4.10 -0.22 12.71
C LEU A 28 -5.27 0.76 12.57
N ASP A 29 -5.23 1.86 13.32
CA ASP A 29 -6.25 2.91 13.20
C ASP A 29 -5.89 3.78 11.99
N PHE A 30 -6.53 3.49 10.85
CA PHE A 30 -6.31 4.22 9.61
C PHE A 30 -6.59 5.71 9.73
N SER A 31 -7.40 6.14 10.71
CA SER A 31 -7.72 7.54 10.93
C SER A 31 -6.60 8.37 11.53
N GLU A 32 -5.53 7.73 12.00
CA GLU A 32 -4.33 8.43 12.47
C GLU A 32 -3.27 8.58 11.37
N LEU A 33 -3.37 7.81 10.28
CA LEU A 33 -2.41 7.82 9.19
C LEU A 33 -2.52 9.11 8.38
N LYS A 34 -1.37 9.68 8.05
CA LYS A 34 -1.24 10.85 7.19
C LYS A 34 -0.51 10.50 5.90
N ILE A 35 -1.18 10.71 4.78
CA ILE A 35 -0.60 10.48 3.46
C ILE A 35 -0.73 11.73 2.58
N PRO A 36 0.16 11.92 1.60
CA PRO A 36 0.04 13.04 0.66
C PRO A 36 -1.28 13.02 -0.10
N VAL A 37 -1.95 14.17 -0.19
CA VAL A 37 -3.24 14.33 -0.89
C VAL A 37 -3.21 13.85 -2.35
N GLU A 38 -2.08 14.04 -3.05
CA GLU A 38 -1.92 13.60 -4.43
C GLU A 38 -1.95 12.07 -4.53
N LEU A 39 -1.30 11.37 -3.59
CA LEU A 39 -1.27 9.90 -3.56
C LEU A 39 -2.61 9.33 -3.13
N HIS A 40 -3.28 9.95 -2.15
CA HIS A 40 -4.65 9.60 -1.78
C HIS A 40 -5.59 9.67 -2.99
N THR A 41 -5.56 10.80 -3.69
CA THR A 41 -6.41 11.05 -4.87
C THR A 41 -6.08 10.10 -6.01
N GLN A 42 -4.79 9.91 -6.30
CA GLN A 42 -4.35 8.99 -7.37
C GLN A 42 -4.83 7.57 -7.08
N LEU A 43 -4.62 7.08 -5.85
CA LEU A 43 -4.95 5.73 -5.46
C LEU A 43 -6.47 5.50 -5.46
N LYS A 44 -7.24 6.47 -4.96
CA LYS A 44 -8.71 6.45 -5.02
C LYS A 44 -9.23 6.40 -6.45
N GLY A 45 -8.74 7.27 -7.33
CA GLY A 45 -9.16 7.30 -8.73
C GLY A 45 -8.78 6.04 -9.50
N ALA A 46 -7.57 5.52 -9.29
CA ALA A 46 -7.13 4.26 -9.90
C ALA A 46 -7.97 3.07 -9.44
N THR A 47 -8.37 3.05 -8.16
CA THR A 47 -9.24 2.02 -7.57
C THR A 47 -10.66 2.10 -8.14
N GLU A 48 -11.25 3.30 -8.22
CA GLU A 48 -12.57 3.52 -8.84
C GLU A 48 -12.61 3.10 -10.32
N LEU A 49 -11.49 3.23 -11.03
CA LEU A 49 -11.34 2.85 -12.43
C LEU A 49 -10.80 1.42 -12.64
N TYR A 50 -10.58 0.65 -11.57
CA TYR A 50 -10.04 -0.72 -11.61
C TYR A 50 -8.70 -0.82 -12.37
N GLN A 51 -7.87 0.22 -12.30
CA GLN A 51 -6.59 0.32 -13.01
C GLN A 51 -5.46 -0.27 -12.17
N ILE A 52 -5.34 -1.60 -12.15
CA ILE A 52 -4.39 -2.32 -11.28
C ILE A 52 -2.95 -1.79 -11.36
N THR A 53 -2.43 -1.54 -12.56
CA THR A 53 -1.06 -1.01 -12.74
C THR A 53 -0.89 0.39 -12.12
N GLU A 54 -1.91 1.24 -12.19
CA GLU A 54 -1.88 2.56 -11.55
C GLU A 54 -2.01 2.46 -10.03
N ILE A 55 -2.80 1.51 -9.53
CA ILE A 55 -2.90 1.19 -8.10
C ILE A 55 -1.52 0.75 -7.58
N GLU A 56 -0.88 -0.23 -8.23
CA GLU A 56 0.46 -0.71 -7.85
C GLU A 56 1.51 0.39 -7.87
N THR A 57 1.48 1.24 -8.90
CA THR A 57 2.39 2.39 -9.02
C THR A 57 2.17 3.40 -7.89
N ALA A 58 0.91 3.70 -7.56
CA ALA A 58 0.59 4.60 -6.45
C ALA A 58 1.00 4.01 -5.10
N LEU A 59 0.83 2.70 -4.89
CA LEU A 59 1.27 2.01 -3.67
C LEU A 59 2.80 2.04 -3.50
N GLN A 60 3.56 1.84 -4.58
CA GLN A 60 5.03 1.96 -4.52
C GLN A 60 5.49 3.38 -4.15
N LYS A 61 4.83 4.41 -4.71
CA LYS A 61 5.13 5.80 -4.33
C LYS A 61 4.75 6.08 -2.87
N LEU A 62 3.63 5.51 -2.42
CA LEU A 62 3.13 5.65 -1.06
C LEU A 62 4.10 5.03 -0.05
N GLU A 63 4.62 3.84 -0.35
CA GLU A 63 5.64 3.15 0.45
C GLU A 63 6.91 3.98 0.67
N GLN A 64 7.28 4.79 -0.32
CA GLN A 64 8.47 5.63 -0.30
C GLN A 64 8.22 7.03 0.30
N SER A 65 6.97 7.39 0.58
CA SER A 65 6.59 8.75 0.98
C SER A 65 6.76 9.02 2.48
N SER A 66 6.41 8.07 3.34
CA SER A 66 6.47 8.17 4.80
C SER A 66 6.30 6.79 5.45
N ASP A 67 6.53 6.70 6.76
CA ASP A 67 6.25 5.46 7.53
C ASP A 67 4.76 5.11 7.52
N ASP A 68 3.87 6.11 7.64
CA ASP A 68 2.41 5.96 7.52
C ASP A 68 2.02 5.46 6.13
N GLY A 69 2.66 6.02 5.10
CA GLY A 69 2.49 5.60 3.71
C GLY A 69 2.89 4.14 3.49
N ARG A 70 4.04 3.72 4.04
CA ARG A 70 4.47 2.31 4.02
C ARG A 70 3.48 1.40 4.73
N ALA A 71 3.05 1.75 5.94
CA ALA A 71 2.08 0.95 6.69
C ALA A 71 0.75 0.78 5.92
N LEU A 72 0.25 1.87 5.31
CA LEU A 72 -0.94 1.81 4.48
C LEU A 72 -0.72 0.97 3.23
N ALA A 73 0.42 1.12 2.54
CA ALA A 73 0.73 0.39 1.32
C ALA A 73 0.79 -1.12 1.56
N GLU A 74 1.47 -1.57 2.61
CA GLU A 74 1.54 -2.97 3.03
C GLU A 74 0.13 -3.54 3.30
N HIS A 75 -0.73 -2.77 3.96
CA HIS A 75 -2.09 -3.21 4.24
C HIS A 75 -2.94 -3.33 2.96
N LEU A 76 -2.84 -2.35 2.05
CA LEU A 76 -3.64 -2.32 0.81
C LEU A 76 -3.20 -3.37 -0.22
N GLN A 77 -1.93 -3.78 -0.24
CA GLN A 77 -1.45 -4.86 -1.12
C GLN A 77 -2.26 -6.15 -0.96
N ALA A 78 -2.71 -6.48 0.26
CA ALA A 78 -3.53 -7.67 0.52
C ALA A 78 -4.91 -7.60 -0.16
N TYR A 79 -5.46 -6.39 -0.33
CA TYR A 79 -6.74 -6.18 -1.01
C TYR A 79 -6.56 -6.18 -2.52
N VAL A 80 -5.47 -5.59 -3.03
CA VAL A 80 -5.10 -5.66 -4.46
C VAL A 80 -4.95 -7.11 -4.92
N ALA A 81 -4.25 -7.94 -4.15
CA ALA A 81 -4.07 -9.36 -4.45
C ALA A 81 -5.39 -10.15 -4.52
N LYS A 82 -6.43 -9.67 -3.83
CA LYS A 82 -7.78 -10.26 -3.82
C LYS A 82 -8.75 -9.58 -4.78
N TYR A 83 -8.29 -8.58 -5.53
CA TYR A 83 -9.13 -7.70 -6.35
C TYR A 83 -10.26 -7.01 -5.56
N ASP A 84 -10.03 -6.79 -4.26
CA ASP A 84 -11.02 -6.18 -3.35
C ASP A 84 -10.93 -4.65 -3.41
N MET A 85 -11.47 -4.07 -4.49
CA MET A 85 -11.46 -2.62 -4.70
C MET A 85 -12.35 -1.88 -3.70
N GLU A 86 -13.45 -2.51 -3.27
CA GLU A 86 -14.35 -1.93 -2.28
C GLU A 86 -13.64 -1.78 -0.93
N GLY A 87 -12.94 -2.82 -0.48
CA GLY A 87 -12.13 -2.76 0.74
C GLY A 87 -11.03 -1.70 0.68
N ILE A 88 -10.39 -1.51 -0.48
CA ILE A 88 -9.42 -0.43 -0.68
C ILE A 88 -10.10 0.94 -0.50
N LEU A 89 -11.25 1.17 -1.12
CA LEU A 89 -11.98 2.43 -1.00
C LEU A 89 -12.47 2.70 0.43
N GLU A 90 -12.92 1.67 1.15
CA GLU A 90 -13.32 1.80 2.55
C GLU A 90 -12.17 2.21 3.45
N ILE A 91 -10.97 1.68 3.21
CA ILE A 91 -9.77 2.06 3.96
C ILE A 91 -9.37 3.49 3.60
N LEU A 92 -9.30 3.83 2.31
CA LEU A 92 -8.94 5.19 1.87
C LEU A 92 -9.92 6.25 2.40
N GLY A 93 -11.19 5.90 2.61
CA GLY A 93 -12.18 6.77 3.22
C GLY A 93 -11.94 7.07 4.70
N LYS A 94 -11.07 6.31 5.37
CA LYS A 94 -10.71 6.48 6.79
C LYS A 94 -9.39 7.23 6.99
N VAL A 95 -8.55 7.33 5.96
CA VAL A 95 -7.21 7.91 6.02
C VAL A 95 -7.25 9.43 5.87
N ASN A 96 -6.40 10.16 6.61
CA ASN A 96 -6.25 11.59 6.44
C ASN A 96 -5.32 11.92 5.27
N ASN A 97 -5.69 12.95 4.49
CA ASN A 97 -4.88 13.52 3.44
C ASN A 97 -4.50 14.96 3.81
N ASP A 98 -3.20 15.20 4.04
CA ASP A 98 -2.64 16.53 4.33
C ASP A 98 -1.86 17.07 3.12
#